data_AF-A0A238K586-F1
#
_entry.id   AF-A0A238K586-F1
#
_cell.length_a   1.000
_cell.length_b   1.000
_cell.length_c   1.000
_cell.angle_alpha   90.00
_cell.angle_beta   90.00
_cell.angle_gamma   90.00
#
_symmetry.space_group_name_H-M   'P 1'
#
loop_
_entity.id
_entity.type
_entity.pdbx_description
1 polymer ?
#
loop_
_entity_poly.entity_id
_entity_poly.type
_entity_poly.pdbx_seq_one_letter_code
_entity_poly.pdbx_strand_id
1 'polypeptide(L)'
;MRIFKTTVQAALAGALVMAASVASANEIRPGCYERIYSSGHLATHPDQHVAAIRMKVGEWATNVSRATQLEAVMANQGRARGTRYAGRTLSQFLFCGTEGRWDTCVVGCDVGSLQVTKQTNTSMTFRTRYLLVGEVADCGGEIDLAEIPGQWVSYKLNRAPDSACNGM
;
A
#
# COMPACT_ATOMS: atom_id res chain seq x y z
N MET A 1 61.41 36.89 42.86
CA MET A 1 61.87 36.22 41.62
C MET A 1 61.87 34.71 41.85
N ARG A 2 60.99 33.97 41.16
CA ARG A 2 60.82 32.49 40.98
C ARG A 2 59.33 32.28 40.62
N ILE A 3 58.95 32.54 39.36
CA ILE A 3 58.79 31.61 38.22
C ILE A 3 57.57 30.67 38.36
N PHE A 4 56.64 30.84 37.41
CA PHE A 4 55.39 30.15 37.11
C PHE A 4 55.46 28.61 37.10
N LYS A 5 54.32 27.96 37.40
CA LYS A 5 53.67 27.01 36.48
C LYS A 5 52.22 26.68 36.89
N THR A 6 51.31 27.16 36.06
CA THR A 6 49.90 26.77 35.95
C THR A 6 49.82 25.38 35.31
N THR A 7 49.03 24.47 35.86
CA THR A 7 48.48 23.35 35.07
C THR A 7 47.07 23.02 35.55
N VAL A 8 46.09 23.48 34.77
CA VAL A 8 44.71 23.00 34.79
C VAL A 8 44.68 21.69 34.01
N GLN A 9 44.13 20.61 34.58
CA GLN A 9 43.75 19.42 33.83
C GLN A 9 42.26 19.15 34.07
N ALA A 10 41.46 19.56 33.09
CA ALA A 10 40.11 19.06 32.86
C ALA A 10 40.21 17.84 31.92
N ALA A 11 39.52 16.75 32.24
CA ALA A 11 39.25 15.64 31.31
C ALA A 11 37.92 15.02 31.73
N LEU A 12 36.81 15.38 31.09
CA LEU A 12 36.25 14.92 29.80
C LEU A 12 35.07 13.97 30.07
N ALA A 13 33.88 14.47 29.75
CA ALA A 13 32.60 13.79 29.86
C ALA A 13 32.51 12.60 28.89
N GLY A 14 32.10 11.44 29.40
CA GLY A 14 31.72 10.28 28.58
C GLY A 14 30.31 10.48 28.02
N ALA A 15 30.21 10.87 26.75
CA ALA A 15 28.96 10.89 26.02
C ALA A 15 28.67 9.50 25.44
N LEU A 16 27.61 8.83 25.91
CA LEU A 16 27.02 7.67 25.24
C LEU A 16 26.45 8.13 23.89
N VAL A 17 27.12 7.76 22.80
CA VAL A 17 26.53 7.87 21.46
C VAL A 17 25.58 6.68 21.31
N MET A 18 24.29 6.88 21.61
CA MET A 18 23.27 5.96 21.11
C MET A 18 23.28 6.06 19.59
N ALA A 19 23.79 5.03 18.93
CA ALA A 19 23.56 4.82 17.51
C ALA A 19 22.05 4.61 17.31
N ALA A 20 21.33 5.70 17.04
CA ALA A 20 19.97 5.63 16.55
C ALA A 20 20.05 4.94 15.18
N SER A 21 19.63 3.67 15.14
CA SER A 21 19.34 2.99 13.89
C SER A 21 18.38 3.87 13.13
N VAL A 22 18.86 4.50 12.05
CA VAL A 22 17.99 5.09 11.05
C VAL A 22 17.16 3.94 10.52
N ALA A 23 15.92 3.82 11.01
CA ALA A 23 14.95 2.93 10.42
C ALA A 23 14.82 3.38 8.96
N SER A 24 15.35 2.58 8.03
CA SER A 24 15.07 2.77 6.62
C SER A 24 13.56 2.92 6.49
N ALA A 25 13.12 3.99 5.83
CA ALA A 25 11.74 4.11 5.36
C ALA A 25 11.33 2.75 4.79
N ASN A 26 10.21 2.20 5.27
CA ASN A 26 9.74 0.90 4.80
C ASN A 26 9.31 1.04 3.34
N GLU A 27 10.27 0.95 2.42
CA GLU A 27 9.97 1.02 1.00
C GLU A 27 8.93 -0.05 0.64
N ILE A 28 7.92 0.34 -0.14
CA ILE A 28 6.92 -0.59 -0.67
C ILE A 28 7.64 -1.63 -1.54
N ARG A 29 7.86 -2.82 -0.98
CA ARG A 29 8.64 -3.86 -1.67
C ARG A 29 7.95 -4.39 -2.93
N PRO A 30 8.70 -4.54 -4.04
CA PRO A 30 8.16 -5.08 -5.29
C PRO A 30 7.70 -6.54 -5.14
N GLY A 31 6.90 -6.96 -6.11
CA GLY A 31 6.39 -8.32 -6.26
C GLY A 31 4.88 -8.40 -6.41
N CYS A 32 4.40 -9.63 -6.58
CA CYS A 32 2.99 -9.95 -6.66
C CYS A 32 2.39 -10.22 -5.28
N TYR A 33 1.21 -9.64 -5.04
CA TYR A 33 0.42 -9.86 -3.83
C TYR A 33 -1.03 -10.14 -4.21
N GLU A 34 -1.68 -11.07 -3.51
CA GLU A 34 -3.08 -11.41 -3.79
C GLU A 34 -3.90 -11.71 -2.55
N ARG A 35 -5.21 -11.53 -2.68
CA ARG A 35 -6.22 -12.03 -1.77
C ARG A 35 -7.36 -12.58 -2.60
N ILE A 36 -7.72 -13.84 -2.35
CA ILE A 36 -8.91 -14.47 -2.94
C ILE A 36 -9.80 -14.87 -1.77
N TYR A 37 -11.04 -14.36 -1.75
CA TYR A 37 -12.01 -14.71 -0.73
C TYR A 37 -12.81 -15.94 -1.16
N SER A 38 -12.99 -16.89 -0.25
CA SER A 38 -13.83 -18.06 -0.53
C SER A 38 -15.31 -17.66 -0.57
N SER A 39 -16.14 -18.47 -1.23
CA SER A 39 -17.60 -18.31 -1.19
C SER A 39 -18.15 -18.33 0.24
N GLY A 40 -17.57 -19.15 1.13
CA GLY A 40 -17.92 -19.18 2.55
C GLY A 40 -17.62 -17.87 3.28
N HIS A 41 -16.48 -17.22 2.99
CA HIS A 41 -16.18 -15.89 3.53
C HIS A 41 -17.16 -14.85 2.98
N LEU A 42 -17.39 -14.85 1.67
CA LEU A 42 -18.29 -13.89 1.04
C LEU A 42 -19.73 -14.02 1.56
N ALA A 43 -20.20 -15.24 1.83
CA ALA A 43 -21.53 -15.48 2.40
C ALA A 43 -21.70 -14.87 3.81
N THR A 44 -20.63 -14.74 4.60
CA THR A 44 -20.66 -14.11 5.93
C THR A 44 -20.40 -12.61 5.93
N HIS A 45 -20.08 -12.02 4.77
CA HIS A 45 -19.79 -10.59 4.59
C HIS A 45 -20.64 -10.00 3.45
N PRO A 46 -21.97 -9.95 3.58
CA PRO A 46 -22.86 -9.60 2.47
C PRO A 46 -22.63 -8.21 1.85
N ASP A 47 -22.03 -7.28 2.61
CA ASP A 47 -21.70 -5.92 2.16
C ASP A 47 -20.36 -5.85 1.38
N GLN A 48 -19.51 -6.87 1.49
CA GLN A 48 -18.23 -6.94 0.79
C GLN A 48 -18.43 -7.18 -0.70
N HIS A 49 -18.12 -6.18 -1.52
CA HIS A 49 -18.28 -6.27 -2.98
C HIS A 49 -17.01 -6.72 -3.72
N VAL A 50 -15.90 -6.96 -3.02
CA VAL A 50 -14.64 -7.44 -3.61
C VAL A 50 -14.44 -8.93 -3.34
N ALA A 51 -14.38 -9.76 -4.38
CA ALA A 51 -14.12 -11.20 -4.30
C ALA A 51 -12.63 -11.55 -4.32
N ALA A 52 -11.82 -10.77 -5.03
CA ALA A 52 -10.38 -10.93 -5.03
C ALA A 52 -9.66 -9.61 -5.33
N ILE A 53 -8.43 -9.48 -4.85
CA ILE A 53 -7.51 -8.39 -5.22
C ILE A 53 -6.19 -9.03 -5.63
N ARG A 54 -5.63 -8.56 -6.75
CA ARG A 54 -4.22 -8.79 -7.12
C ARG A 54 -3.53 -7.44 -7.23
N MET A 55 -2.30 -7.37 -6.76
CA MET A 55 -1.50 -6.16 -6.84
C MET A 55 -0.07 -6.51 -7.21
N LYS A 56 0.39 -5.94 -8.33
CA LYS A 56 1.74 -6.07 -8.84
C LYS A 56 2.49 -4.77 -8.58
N VAL A 57 3.34 -4.77 -7.56
CA VAL A 57 4.27 -3.66 -7.32
C VAL A 57 5.48 -3.87 -8.20
N GLY A 58 5.62 -3.04 -9.23
CA GLY A 58 6.62 -3.18 -10.27
C GLY A 58 7.89 -2.38 -10.04
N GLU A 59 8.53 -2.06 -11.15
CA GLU A 59 9.76 -1.28 -11.20
C GLU A 59 9.53 0.19 -10.85
N TRP A 60 10.61 0.89 -10.57
CA TRP A 60 10.61 2.34 -10.40
C TRP A 60 10.16 3.04 -11.67
N ALA A 61 9.08 3.83 -11.56
CA ALA A 61 8.60 4.72 -12.61
C ALA A 61 9.22 6.12 -12.48
N THR A 62 9.56 6.50 -11.26
CA THR A 62 10.28 7.74 -10.92
C THR A 62 11.36 7.44 -9.86
N ASN A 63 12.11 8.45 -9.43
CA ASN A 63 13.05 8.32 -8.32
C ASN A 63 12.38 8.13 -6.94
N VAL A 64 11.05 8.29 -6.85
CA VAL A 64 10.30 8.23 -5.58
C VAL A 64 9.10 7.29 -5.62
N SER A 65 8.74 6.75 -6.79
CA SER A 65 7.56 5.89 -6.94
C SER A 65 7.74 4.74 -7.93
N ARG A 66 7.15 3.60 -7.59
CA ARG A 66 7.05 2.39 -8.40
C ARG A 66 5.73 2.37 -9.17
N ALA A 67 5.80 1.93 -10.43
CA ALA A 67 4.61 1.60 -11.22
C ALA A 67 3.91 0.39 -10.59
N THR A 68 2.64 0.54 -10.23
CA THR A 68 1.88 -0.53 -9.58
C THR A 68 0.54 -0.70 -10.28
N GLN A 69 0.15 -1.95 -10.50
CA GLN A 69 -1.17 -2.28 -11.02
C GLN A 69 -1.95 -3.06 -9.99
N LEU A 70 -3.18 -2.63 -9.75
CA LEU A 70 -4.14 -3.29 -8.89
C LEU A 70 -5.30 -3.77 -9.74
N GLU A 71 -5.69 -5.02 -9.54
CA GLU A 71 -6.92 -5.56 -10.09
C GLU A 71 -7.82 -6.03 -8.96
N ALA A 72 -9.10 -5.69 -9.05
CA ALA A 72 -10.13 -6.18 -8.17
C ALA A 72 -11.17 -6.98 -8.96
N VAL A 73 -11.44 -8.20 -8.52
CA VAL A 73 -12.58 -8.99 -8.98
C VAL A 73 -13.76 -8.68 -8.08
N MET A 74 -14.85 -8.19 -8.67
CA MET A 74 -16.04 -7.81 -7.92
C MET A 74 -16.93 -9.03 -7.64
N ALA A 75 -17.35 -9.20 -6.39
CA ALA A 75 -18.38 -10.14 -6.00
C ALA A 75 -19.76 -9.68 -6.49
N ASN A 76 -20.70 -10.60 -6.68
CA ASN A 76 -22.11 -10.26 -6.97
C ASN A 76 -22.89 -9.98 -5.67
N GLN A 77 -22.36 -9.10 -4.82
CA GLN A 77 -22.94 -8.69 -3.54
C GLN A 77 -22.45 -7.28 -3.17
N GLY A 78 -22.86 -6.76 -2.02
CA GLY A 78 -22.57 -5.39 -1.62
C GLY A 78 -22.96 -4.37 -2.69
N ARG A 79 -22.13 -3.34 -2.87
CA ARG A 79 -22.34 -2.26 -3.84
C ARG A 79 -22.27 -2.67 -5.31
N ALA A 80 -21.60 -3.79 -5.62
CA ALA A 80 -21.51 -4.27 -6.99
C ALA A 80 -22.79 -5.01 -7.44
N ARG A 81 -23.62 -5.46 -6.50
CA ARG A 81 -24.84 -6.24 -6.80
C ARG A 81 -25.79 -5.47 -7.71
N GLY A 82 -26.22 -6.09 -8.80
CA GLY A 82 -27.17 -5.51 -9.76
C GLY A 82 -26.58 -4.39 -10.62
N THR A 83 -25.28 -4.10 -10.50
CA THR A 83 -24.57 -3.16 -11.38
C THR A 83 -23.88 -3.92 -12.52
N ARG A 84 -23.37 -3.18 -13.51
CA ARG A 84 -22.53 -3.75 -14.58
C ARG A 84 -21.19 -4.34 -14.08
N TYR A 85 -20.81 -4.07 -12.83
CA TYR A 85 -19.52 -4.47 -12.26
C TYR A 85 -19.55 -5.86 -11.62
N ALA A 86 -20.74 -6.40 -11.28
CA ALA A 86 -20.85 -7.72 -10.64
C ALA A 86 -20.11 -8.80 -11.45
N GLY A 87 -19.16 -9.50 -10.81
CA GLY A 87 -18.37 -10.55 -11.46
C GLY A 87 -17.36 -10.07 -12.51
N ARG A 88 -17.05 -8.77 -12.54
CA ARG A 88 -16.02 -8.21 -13.43
C ARG A 88 -14.68 -8.05 -12.71
N THR A 89 -13.61 -8.15 -13.49
CA THR A 89 -12.28 -7.73 -13.10
C THR A 89 -12.09 -6.29 -13.54
N LEU A 90 -11.69 -5.43 -12.61
CA LEU A 90 -11.45 -4.02 -12.83
C LEU A 90 -9.99 -3.72 -12.46
N SER A 91 -9.27 -3.03 -13.35
CA SER A 91 -7.88 -2.63 -13.11
C SER A 91 -7.77 -1.17 -12.68
N GLN A 92 -6.67 -0.84 -12.03
CA GLN A 92 -6.24 0.51 -11.75
C GLN A 92 -4.72 0.59 -11.70
N PHE A 93 -4.16 1.57 -12.39
CA PHE A 93 -2.74 1.92 -12.29
C PHE A 93 -2.49 2.92 -11.15
N LEU A 94 -1.42 2.71 -10.38
CA LEU A 94 -1.02 3.52 -9.24
C LEU A 94 0.48 3.83 -9.25
N PHE A 95 0.85 4.95 -8.66
CA PHE A 95 2.23 5.29 -8.30
C PHE A 95 2.43 5.06 -6.81
N CYS A 96 3.24 4.06 -6.44
CA CYS A 96 3.49 3.66 -5.06
C CYS A 96 4.84 4.14 -4.57
N GLY A 97 4.88 4.90 -3.49
CA GLY A 97 6.11 5.38 -2.87
C GLY A 97 5.95 5.67 -1.39
N THR A 98 7.01 6.22 -0.79
CA THR A 98 6.95 6.74 0.59
C THR A 98 6.83 8.25 0.54
N GLU A 99 5.72 8.77 1.09
CA GLU A 99 5.47 10.21 1.22
C GLU A 99 5.50 10.61 2.70
N GLY A 100 6.52 11.38 3.08
CA GLY A 100 6.77 11.76 4.47
C GLY A 100 6.99 10.51 5.34
N ARG A 101 6.01 10.17 6.19
CA ARG A 101 6.07 9.01 7.09
C ARG A 101 5.19 7.83 6.63
N TRP A 102 4.57 7.94 5.46
CA TRP A 102 3.53 7.01 5.03
C TRP A 102 3.85 6.39 3.68
N ASP A 103 3.76 5.07 3.63
CA ASP A 103 3.83 4.31 2.38
C ASP A 103 2.47 4.39 1.69
N THR A 104 2.41 5.07 0.56
CA THR A 104 1.16 5.45 -0.11
C THR A 104 1.23 5.11 -1.59
N CYS A 105 0.11 4.66 -2.14
CA CYS A 105 -0.09 4.55 -3.58
C CYS A 105 -1.22 5.46 -4.00
N VAL A 106 -0.96 6.29 -5.00
CA VAL A 106 -1.92 7.26 -5.52
C VAL A 106 -2.26 6.92 -6.97
N VAL A 107 -3.52 7.13 -7.33
CA VAL A 107 -3.92 7.16 -8.73
C VAL A 107 -3.74 8.59 -9.25
N GLY A 108 -3.44 8.72 -10.54
CA GLY A 108 -3.55 10.02 -11.20
C GLY A 108 -4.98 10.56 -11.17
N CYS A 109 -5.14 11.87 -11.39
CA CYS A 109 -6.45 12.52 -11.58
C CYS A 109 -7.41 12.42 -10.36
N ASP A 110 -6.87 12.37 -9.14
CA ASP A 110 -7.64 12.47 -7.89
C ASP A 110 -8.69 11.36 -7.65
N VAL A 111 -8.56 10.20 -8.30
CA VAL A 111 -9.51 9.06 -8.14
C VAL A 111 -9.17 8.13 -6.97
N GLY A 112 -8.35 8.63 -6.06
CA GLY A 112 -8.14 8.04 -4.74
C GLY A 112 -6.74 7.49 -4.51
N SER A 113 -6.60 6.85 -3.36
CA SER A 113 -5.32 6.36 -2.86
C SER A 113 -5.50 5.20 -1.91
N LEU A 114 -4.41 4.46 -1.71
CA LEU A 114 -4.29 3.49 -0.63
C LEU A 114 -3.03 3.78 0.19
N GLN A 115 -3.08 3.37 1.45
CA GLN A 115 -1.95 3.43 2.37
C GLN A 115 -1.52 2.02 2.73
N VAL A 116 -0.26 1.67 2.50
CA VAL A 116 0.35 0.45 3.00
C VAL A 116 0.62 0.64 4.49
N THR A 117 -0.04 -0.16 5.33
CA THR A 117 0.03 -0.04 6.79
C THR A 117 0.94 -1.09 7.42
N LYS A 118 1.16 -2.19 6.72
CA LYS A 118 2.07 -3.25 7.15
C LYS A 118 2.58 -4.02 5.94
N GLN A 119 3.87 -4.34 5.95
CA GLN A 119 4.45 -5.23 4.96
C GLN A 119 5.43 -6.19 5.62
N THR A 120 5.28 -7.49 5.36
CA THR A 120 6.23 -8.55 5.75
C THR A 120 6.78 -9.24 4.50
N ASN A 121 7.67 -10.22 4.67
CA ASN A 121 8.16 -11.02 3.54
C ASN A 121 7.04 -11.83 2.86
N THR A 122 5.93 -12.08 3.57
CA THR A 122 4.85 -12.96 3.12
C THR A 122 3.51 -12.24 2.92
N SER A 123 3.41 -10.95 3.23
CA SER A 123 2.13 -10.23 3.14
C SER A 123 2.29 -8.73 3.02
N MET A 124 1.25 -8.10 2.48
CA MET A 124 1.04 -6.66 2.53
C MET A 124 -0.37 -6.38 3.06
N THR A 125 -0.50 -5.42 3.96
CA THR A 125 -1.80 -4.88 4.36
C THR A 125 -1.86 -3.42 3.93
N PHE A 126 -2.90 -3.08 3.18
CA PHE A 126 -3.21 -1.70 2.87
C PHE A 126 -4.60 -1.35 3.37
N ARG A 127 -4.85 -0.05 3.53
CA ARG A 127 -6.18 0.50 3.75
C ARG A 127 -6.48 1.60 2.77
N THR A 128 -7.75 1.75 2.43
CA THR A 128 -8.27 2.88 1.65
C THR A 128 -9.60 3.31 2.21
N ARG A 129 -9.92 4.59 2.06
CA ARG A 129 -11.25 5.15 2.33
C ARG A 129 -11.95 5.63 1.06
N TYR A 130 -11.21 5.63 -0.05
CA TYR A 130 -11.62 6.07 -1.37
C TYR A 130 -10.51 5.67 -2.35
N LEU A 131 -10.79 4.66 -3.15
CA LEU A 131 -9.96 4.26 -4.29
C LEU A 131 -10.89 3.65 -5.33
N LEU A 132 -11.13 4.39 -6.41
CA LEU A 132 -11.92 3.87 -7.51
C LEU A 132 -11.08 2.91 -8.35
N VAL A 133 -11.70 1.82 -8.81
CA VAL A 133 -11.12 0.86 -9.76
C VAL A 133 -11.98 0.75 -11.00
N GLY A 134 -11.35 0.44 -12.14
CA GLY A 134 -11.97 0.36 -13.46
C GLY A 134 -11.48 1.50 -14.35
N GLU A 135 -10.57 1.19 -15.26
CA GLU A 135 -10.02 2.18 -16.19
C GLU A 135 -11.09 2.66 -17.18
N VAL A 136 -11.26 3.99 -17.25
CA VAL A 136 -12.04 4.70 -18.28
C VAL A 136 -11.08 5.52 -19.13
N ALA A 137 -11.48 5.77 -20.39
CA ALA A 137 -10.61 6.30 -21.45
C ALA A 137 -9.79 7.56 -21.10
N ASP A 138 -10.31 8.43 -20.22
CA ASP A 138 -9.74 9.75 -19.95
C ASP A 138 -9.29 9.96 -18.49
N CYS A 139 -9.02 8.86 -17.77
CA CYS A 139 -8.75 8.82 -16.32
C CYS A 139 -10.03 8.85 -15.47
N GLY A 140 -10.12 7.93 -14.52
CA GLY A 140 -11.33 7.73 -13.75
C GLY A 140 -11.27 6.44 -12.97
N GLY A 141 -12.34 6.16 -12.24
CA GLY A 141 -12.61 4.83 -11.74
C GLY A 141 -14.11 4.63 -11.62
N GLU A 142 -14.52 3.37 -11.61
CA GLU A 142 -15.91 2.98 -11.81
C GLU A 142 -16.61 2.66 -10.49
N ILE A 143 -15.89 2.00 -9.58
CA ILE A 143 -16.40 1.59 -8.28
C ILE A 143 -15.32 1.71 -7.21
N ASP A 144 -15.72 2.22 -6.04
CA ASP A 144 -14.83 2.39 -4.89
C ASP A 144 -14.59 1.05 -4.20
N LEU A 145 -13.33 0.73 -3.90
CA LEU A 145 -12.96 -0.44 -3.10
C LEU A 145 -13.45 -0.34 -1.65
N ALA A 146 -13.77 0.85 -1.15
CA ALA A 146 -14.39 1.00 0.15
C ALA A 146 -15.84 0.48 0.13
N GLU A 147 -16.10 -0.53 0.96
CA GLU A 147 -17.43 -1.14 1.14
C GLU A 147 -18.49 -0.10 1.48
N ILE A 148 -18.14 0.86 2.34
CA ILE A 148 -18.95 2.01 2.71
C ILE A 148 -18.19 3.28 2.30
N PRO A 149 -18.81 4.19 1.50
CA PRO A 149 -18.16 5.42 1.06
C PRO A 149 -17.54 6.22 2.19
N GLY A 150 -16.27 6.61 2.04
CA GLY A 150 -15.54 7.44 3.00
C GLY A 150 -15.09 6.72 4.28
N GLN A 151 -15.46 5.45 4.48
CA GLN A 151 -14.98 4.64 5.58
C GLN A 151 -13.73 3.86 5.19
N TRP A 152 -12.80 3.71 6.14
CA TRP A 152 -11.62 2.90 5.93
C TRP A 152 -11.98 1.42 5.82
N VAL A 153 -11.60 0.80 4.72
CA VAL A 153 -11.53 -0.65 4.57
C VAL A 153 -10.07 -1.07 4.56
N SER A 154 -9.77 -2.26 5.09
CA SER A 154 -8.41 -2.83 5.09
C SER A 154 -8.38 -4.16 4.36
N TYR A 155 -7.40 -4.32 3.48
CA TYR A 155 -7.15 -5.55 2.74
C TYR A 155 -5.78 -6.10 3.11
N LYS A 156 -5.74 -7.37 3.52
CA LYS A 156 -4.50 -8.12 3.69
C LYS A 156 -4.31 -9.04 2.49
N LEU A 157 -3.27 -8.75 1.72
CA LEU A 157 -2.81 -9.57 0.61
C LEU A 157 -1.65 -10.46 1.07
N ASN A 158 -1.62 -11.69 0.58
CA ASN A 158 -0.48 -12.59 0.73
C ASN A 158 0.49 -12.35 -0.43
N ARG A 159 1.80 -12.50 -0.18
CA ARG A 159 2.77 -12.58 -1.28
C ARG A 159 2.45 -13.81 -2.12
N ALA A 160 2.41 -13.64 -3.43
CA ALA A 160 2.16 -14.70 -4.40
C ALA A 160 3.40 -14.90 -5.30
N PRO A 161 3.50 -16.03 -6.02
CA PRO A 161 4.45 -16.17 -7.12
C PRO A 161 4.18 -15.10 -8.19
N ASP A 162 5.21 -14.65 -8.89
CA ASP A 162 5.07 -13.61 -9.93
C ASP A 162 4.09 -14.01 -11.03
N SER A 163 3.95 -15.31 -11.31
CA SER A 163 3.00 -15.85 -12.28
C SER A 163 1.53 -15.52 -11.97
N ALA A 164 1.17 -15.26 -10.71
CA ALA A 164 -0.19 -14.85 -10.33
C ALA A 164 -0.55 -13.45 -10.86
N CYS A 165 0.47 -12.63 -11.16
CA CYS A 165 0.34 -11.29 -11.74
C CYS A 165 0.78 -11.22 -13.21
N ASN A 166 0.89 -12.36 -13.91
CA ASN A 166 1.16 -12.38 -15.35
C ASN A 166 -0.01 -11.79 -16.14
N GLY A 167 0.30 -10.96 -17.13
CA GLY A 167 -0.72 -10.32 -17.98
C GLY A 167 -1.43 -9.12 -17.35
N MET A 168 -1.07 -8.77 -16.11
CA MET A 168 -1.22 -7.41 -15.57
C MET A 168 -0.10 -6.56 -16.18
#